data_AF-A0A553L2R6-F1
#
_entry.id   AF-A0A553L2R6-F1
#
_cell.length_a   1.000
_cell.length_b   1.000
_cell.length_c   1.000
_cell.angle_alpha   90.00
_cell.angle_beta   90.00
_cell.angle_gamma   90.00
#
_symmetry.space_group_name_H-M   'P 1'
#
loop_
_entity.id
_entity.type
_entity.pdbx_description
1 polymer ?
#
loop_
_entity_poly.entity_id
_entity_poly.type
_entity_poly.pdbx_seq_one_letter_code
_entity_poly.pdbx_strand_id
1 'polypeptide(L)'
;MSTRQTLSLCLLIPFLALTAYALYTVGYIGIFDYHRHSPAGWQVFADLVIALIIVMMFLIPDAKKAGRNPWPWVIATLFLGSIAPLCYLVLGKKTEKSA
;
A
#
# COMPACT_ATOMS: atom_id res chain seq x y z
N MET A 1 -20.08 6.56 -3.25
CA MET A 1 -18.63 6.46 -2.97
C MET A 1 -18.01 7.83 -3.12
N SER A 2 -17.08 8.20 -2.24
CA SER A 2 -16.32 9.45 -2.41
C SER A 2 -15.30 9.30 -3.55
N THR A 3 -14.92 10.38 -4.22
CA THR A 3 -13.92 10.39 -5.31
C THR A 3 -12.62 9.65 -4.93
N ARG A 4 -12.20 9.78 -3.67
CA ARG A 4 -11.03 9.10 -3.11
C ARG A 4 -11.18 7.58 -3.10
N GLN A 5 -12.34 7.08 -2.67
CA GLN A 5 -12.62 5.64 -2.64
C GLN A 5 -12.69 5.04 -4.04
N THR A 6 -13.32 5.74 -4.99
CA THR A 6 -13.39 5.30 -6.38
C THR A 6 -12.00 5.20 -7.00
N LEU A 7 -11.15 6.22 -6.81
CA LEU A 7 -9.77 6.20 -7.30
C LEU A 7 -8.96 5.07 -6.66
N SER A 8 -9.08 4.88 -5.34
CA SER A 8 -8.40 3.78 -4.64
C SER A 8 -8.83 2.43 -5.18
N LEU A 9 -10.13 2.22 -5.42
CA LEU A 9 -10.64 0.95 -5.96
C LEU A 9 -10.16 0.71 -7.40
N CYS A 10 -10.18 1.74 -8.25
CA CYS A 10 -9.69 1.67 -9.62
C CYS A 10 -8.19 1.35 -9.71
N LEU A 11 -7.39 1.74 -8.71
CA LEU A 11 -5.97 1.37 -8.62
C LEU A 11 -5.76 0.00 -7.99
N LEU A 12 -6.54 -0.33 -6.97
CA LEU A 12 -6.40 -1.56 -6.19
C LEU A 12 -6.68 -2.80 -7.05
N ILE A 13 -7.78 -2.83 -7.80
CA ILE A 13 -8.17 -3.99 -8.60
C ILE A 13 -7.08 -4.41 -9.62
N PRO A 14 -6.60 -3.52 -10.51
CA PRO A 14 -5.57 -3.91 -11.48
C PRO A 14 -4.24 -4.21 -10.80
N PHE A 15 -3.88 -3.49 -9.73
CA PHE A 15 -2.62 -3.75 -9.01
C PHE A 15 -2.64 -5.10 -8.29
N LEU A 16 -3.79 -5.50 -7.74
CA LEU A 16 -3.98 -6.80 -7.10
C LEU A 16 -3.91 -7.93 -8.14
N ALA A 17 -4.50 -7.73 -9.32
CA ALA A 17 -4.38 -8.68 -10.44
C ALA A 17 -2.92 -8.83 -10.90
N LEU A 18 -2.19 -7.72 -11.04
CA LEU A 18 -0.76 -7.74 -11.39
C LEU A 18 0.07 -8.45 -10.32
N THR A 19 -0.21 -8.19 -9.03
CA THR A 19 0.48 -8.81 -7.90
C THR A 19 0.22 -10.32 -7.86
N ALA A 20 -1.02 -10.75 -8.08
CA ALA A 20 -1.37 -12.17 -8.16
C ALA A 20 -0.65 -12.86 -9.33
N TYR A 21 -0.60 -12.23 -10.49
CA TYR A 21 0.14 -12.72 -11.65
C TYR A 21 1.65 -12.84 -11.37
N ALA A 22 2.26 -11.81 -10.77
CA ALA A 22 3.67 -11.83 -10.39
C ALA A 22 3.98 -12.94 -9.37
N LEU A 23 3.13 -13.10 -8.35
CA LEU A 23 3.28 -14.18 -7.36
C LEU A 23 3.13 -15.57 -8.00
N TYR A 24 2.22 -15.72 -8.96
CA TYR A 24 2.05 -16.98 -9.68
C TYR A 24 3.24 -17.30 -10.58
N THR A 25 3.85 -16.30 -11.21
CA THR A 25 4.91 -16.48 -12.22
C THR A 25 6.30 -16.61 -11.62
N VAL A 26 6.66 -15.76 -10.68
CA VAL A 26 8.03 -15.70 -10.12
C VAL A 26 8.07 -16.02 -8.62
N GLY A 27 6.92 -16.17 -7.96
CA GLY A 27 6.84 -16.36 -6.51
C GLY A 27 7.21 -15.10 -5.73
N TYR A 28 6.99 -15.12 -4.41
CA TYR A 28 7.30 -13.96 -3.56
C TYR A 28 8.79 -13.61 -3.58
N ILE A 29 9.67 -14.62 -3.52
CA ILE A 29 11.12 -14.44 -3.52
C ILE A 29 11.64 -13.97 -4.88
N GLY A 30 11.08 -14.47 -5.99
CA GLY A 30 11.51 -14.08 -7.33
C GLY A 30 11.30 -12.61 -7.65
N ILE A 31 10.29 -11.97 -7.05
CA ILE A 31 10.07 -10.51 -7.19
C ILE A 31 11.30 -9.71 -6.70
N PHE A 32 11.89 -10.13 -5.57
CA PHE A 32 13.09 -9.48 -5.02
C PHE A 32 14.35 -9.87 -5.79
N ASP A 33 14.39 -11.09 -6.34
CA ASP A 33 15.52 -11.59 -7.12
C ASP A 33 15.80 -10.71 -8.35
N TYR A 34 14.76 -10.31 -9.08
CA TYR A 34 14.88 -9.42 -10.24
C TYR A 34 15.44 -8.04 -9.89
N HIS A 35 15.16 -7.50 -8.70
CA HIS A 35 15.65 -6.18 -8.30
C HIS A 35 17.12 -6.21 -7.88
N ARG A 36 17.68 -7.38 -7.53
CA ARG A 36 19.08 -7.51 -7.08
C ARG A 36 20.10 -7.39 -8.20
N HIS A 37 19.74 -7.77 -9.42
CA HIS A 37 20.67 -7.96 -10.54
C HIS A 37 21.12 -6.67 -11.22
N SER A 38 20.56 -5.51 -10.85
CA SER A 38 20.88 -4.22 -11.49
C SER A 38 20.84 -3.07 -10.49
N PRO A 39 21.79 -2.09 -10.56
CA PRO A 39 21.72 -0.85 -9.79
C PRO A 39 20.41 -0.07 -10.01
N ALA A 40 19.82 -0.16 -11.20
CA ALA A 40 18.50 0.44 -11.47
C ALA A 40 17.39 -0.23 -10.65
N GLY A 41 17.46 -1.55 -10.46
CA GLY A 41 16.56 -2.31 -9.59
C GLY A 41 16.70 -1.90 -8.12
N TRP A 42 17.93 -1.66 -7.66
CA TRP A 42 18.18 -1.17 -6.30
C TRP A 42 17.56 0.21 -6.07
N GLN A 43 17.71 1.12 -7.03
CA GLN A 43 17.13 2.45 -6.95
C GLN A 43 15.60 2.39 -6.85
N VAL A 44 14.93 1.62 -7.72
CA VAL A 44 13.47 1.47 -7.70
C VAL A 44 12.99 0.82 -6.40
N PHE A 45 13.71 -0.18 -5.90
CA PHE A 45 13.38 -0.82 -4.64
C PHE A 45 13.54 0.15 -3.44
N ALA A 46 14.60 0.94 -3.41
CA ALA A 46 14.81 1.95 -2.38
C ALA A 46 13.72 3.03 -2.43
N ASP A 47 13.34 3.48 -3.63
CA ASP A 47 12.25 4.44 -3.83
C ASP A 47 10.91 3.89 -3.29
N LEU A 48 10.61 2.62 -3.57
CA LEU A 48 9.44 1.93 -3.02
C LEU A 48 9.46 1.93 -1.49
N VAL A 49 10.58 1.56 -0.86
CA VAL A 49 10.71 1.55 0.61
C VAL A 49 10.49 2.95 1.19
N ILE A 50 11.10 3.98 0.60
CA ILE A 50 10.93 5.38 1.03
C ILE A 50 9.47 5.82 0.89
N ALA A 51 8.83 5.51 -0.25
CA ALA A 51 7.44 5.83 -0.49
C ALA A 51 6.52 5.17 0.55
N LEU A 52 6.75 3.90 0.90
CA LEU A 52 5.98 3.21 1.94
C LEU A 52 6.19 3.85 3.32
N ILE A 53 7.41 4.24 3.67
CA ILE A 53 7.71 4.94 4.93
C ILE A 53 6.95 6.27 4.99
N ILE A 54 6.99 7.07 3.93
CA ILE A 54 6.27 8.35 3.85
C ILE A 54 4.76 8.10 4.02
N VAL A 55 4.20 7.10 3.31
CA VAL A 55 2.78 6.76 3.44
C VAL A 55 2.43 6.36 4.87
N MET A 56 3.27 5.56 5.54
CA MET A 56 3.06 5.20 6.95
C MET A 56 3.10 6.41 7.88
N MET A 57 3.95 7.42 7.61
CA MET A 57 3.99 8.66 8.39
C MET A 57 2.66 9.43 8.35
N PHE A 58 1.89 9.32 7.27
CA PHE A 58 0.54 9.89 7.19
C PHE A 58 -0.54 8.94 7.73
N LEU A 59 -0.41 7.64 7.47
CA LEU A 59 -1.40 6.63 7.85
C LEU A 59 -1.49 6.45 9.37
N ILE A 60 -0.35 6.41 10.07
CA ILE A 60 -0.32 6.21 11.53
C ILE A 60 -1.08 7.31 12.29
N PRO A 61 -0.80 8.62 12.10
CA PRO A 61 -1.54 9.67 12.78
C PRO A 61 -3.00 9.75 12.32
N ASP A 62 -3.31 9.46 11.05
CA ASP A 62 -4.69 9.42 10.56
C ASP A 62 -5.51 8.31 11.24
N ALA A 63 -4.97 7.08 11.29
CA ALA A 63 -5.59 5.95 11.97
C ALA A 63 -5.81 6.22 13.46
N LYS A 64 -4.81 6.82 14.14
CA LYS A 64 -4.93 7.24 15.54
C LYS A 64 -6.05 8.28 15.73
N LYS A 65 -6.14 9.29 14.86
CA LYS A 65 -7.22 10.30 14.88
C LYS A 65 -8.60 9.69 14.63
N ALA A 66 -8.67 8.65 13.80
CA ALA A 66 -9.88 7.91 13.52
C ALA A 66 -10.27 6.88 14.59
N GLY A 67 -9.51 6.77 15.69
CA GLY A 67 -9.74 5.78 16.76
C GLY A 67 -9.46 4.33 16.34
N ARG A 68 -8.70 4.12 15.25
CA ARG A 68 -8.35 2.80 14.71
C ARG A 68 -6.94 2.40 15.13
N ASN A 69 -6.72 1.12 15.36
CA ASN A 69 -5.38 0.61 15.61
C ASN A 69 -4.53 0.72 14.33
N PRO A 70 -3.40 1.45 14.31
CA PRO A 70 -2.56 1.62 13.13
C PRO A 70 -1.70 0.39 12.79
N TRP A 71 -1.40 -0.46 13.77
CA TRP A 71 -0.43 -1.56 13.61
C TRP A 71 -0.78 -2.60 12.54
N PRO A 72 -2.05 -3.06 12.39
CA PRO A 72 -2.42 -3.97 11.31
C PRO A 72 -2.13 -3.38 9.92
N TRP A 73 -2.34 -2.07 9.76
CA TRP A 73 -2.11 -1.37 8.51
C TRP A 73 -0.63 -1.17 8.22
N VAL A 74 0.19 -0.89 9.25
CA VAL A 74 1.65 -0.80 9.11
C VAL A 74 2.24 -2.13 8.68
N ILE A 75 1.88 -3.23 9.36
CA ILE A 75 2.35 -4.58 9.02
C ILE A 75 1.92 -4.95 7.60
N ALA A 76 0.64 -4.73 7.28
CA ALA A 76 0.14 -5.01 5.93
C ALA A 76 0.85 -4.16 4.87
N THR A 77 1.20 -2.89 5.15
CA THR A 77 1.94 -2.03 4.21
C THR A 77 3.38 -2.50 3.98
N LEU A 78 4.03 -3.09 5.00
CA LEU A 78 5.37 -3.68 4.86
C LEU A 78 5.39 -4.91 3.95
N PHE A 79 4.39 -5.79 4.06
CA PHE A 79 4.35 -7.05 3.32
C PHE A 79 3.63 -6.98 1.97
N LEU A 80 2.58 -6.16 1.89
CA LEU A 80 1.69 -6.03 0.72
C LEU A 80 1.89 -4.71 -0.03
N GLY A 81 2.81 -3.84 0.43
CA GLY A 81 3.08 -2.55 -0.17
C GLY A 81 1.86 -1.63 -0.16
N SER A 82 1.58 -1.00 -1.31
CA SER A 82 0.49 -0.02 -1.47
C SER A 82 -0.92 -0.62 -1.38
N ILE A 83 -1.08 -1.95 -1.36
CA ILE A 83 -2.39 -2.61 -1.17
C ILE A 83 -3.01 -2.21 0.16
N ALA A 84 -2.22 -2.17 1.25
CA ALA A 84 -2.75 -1.85 2.57
C ALA A 84 -3.23 -0.40 2.70
N PRO A 85 -2.49 0.63 2.24
CA PRO A 85 -3.00 2.00 2.18
C PRO A 85 -4.23 2.17 1.29
N LEU A 86 -4.30 1.48 0.14
CA LEU A 86 -5.48 1.52 -0.73
C LEU A 86 -6.71 0.89 -0.04
N CYS A 87 -6.54 -0.26 0.61
CA CYS A 87 -7.58 -0.86 1.44
C CYS A 87 -8.00 0.06 2.59
N TYR A 88 -7.06 0.74 3.25
CA TYR A 88 -7.34 1.68 4.33
C TYR A 88 -8.24 2.83 3.86
N LEU A 89 -7.96 3.39 2.67
CA LEU A 89 -8.77 4.46 2.07
C LEU A 89 -10.17 3.99 1.68
N VAL A 90 -10.32 2.76 1.20
CA VAL A 90 -11.63 2.16 0.89
C VAL A 90 -12.44 1.94 2.18
N LEU A 91 -11.80 1.39 3.22
CA LEU A 91 -12.40 1.10 4.53
C LEU A 91 -12.52 2.32 5.45
N GLY A 92 -11.94 3.45 5.07
CA GLY A 92 -12.08 4.74 5.74
C GLY A 92 -13.54 5.16 5.78
N LYS A 93 -14.16 5.13 6.97
CA LYS A 93 -15.44 5.80 7.16
C LYS A 93 -15.18 7.30 7.02
N LYS A 94 -15.99 7.97 6.20
CA LYS A 94 -16.11 9.43 6.20
C LYS A 94 -16.48 9.81 7.64
N THR A 95 -15.53 10.26 8.44
CA THR A 95 -15.87 11.14 9.55
C THR A 95 -16.30 12.43 8.87
N GLU A 96 -17.59 12.52 8.55
CA GLU A 96 -18.23 13.81 8.36
C GLU A 96 -17.89 14.61 9.60
N LYS A 97 -17.00 15.58 9.40
CA LYS A 97 -16.69 16.60 10.38
C LYS A 97 -17.94 17.48 10.44
N SER A 98 -18.95 17.00 11.17
CA SER A 98 -20.07 17.83 11.63
C SER A 98 -19.55 18.63 12.82
N ALA A 99 -19.09 19.85 12.56
CA ALA A 99 -19.06 20.99 13.48
C ALA A 99 -18.48 22.20 12.73
#